data_AF-A0A843FN90-F1
#
_entry.id   AF-A0A843FN90-F1
#
_cell.length_a   1.000
_cell.length_b   1.000
_cell.length_c   1.000
_cell.angle_alpha   90.00
_cell.angle_beta   90.00
_cell.angle_gamma   90.00
#
_symmetry.space_group_name_H-M   'P 1'
#
loop_
_entity.id
_entity.type
_entity.pdbx_description
1 polymer ?
#
loop_
_entity_poly.entity_id
_entity_poly.type
_entity_poly.pdbx_seq_one_letter_code
_entity_poly.pdbx_strand_id
1 'polypeptide(L)'
;VSIAFSTGGIINAFVMIFQYAFSVPSAIGGGIGAMIMIGMKRGVLSNEAGIGTITNVSSMADVEHPAKQGLSQSLGVFIDTIVSTLTALVILSYADIETIIALDLESIDLLQYILTDTIGGAAPYLVALFLFVFAFTCLMGDYVIGENNLSFITKNRTAKYVMIAGLLAVVFLSSFYASDAMFAIVDIFLGICGVINCLVMFKLAGRAFEAYKDYRAQRAAGKETPVFSKSCLSDSTGVNEWE
;
A
#
# COMPACT_ATOMS: atom_id res chain seq x y z
N VAL A 1 12.08 -24.02 7.56
CA VAL A 1 12.13 -24.62 8.93
C VAL A 1 13.01 -23.81 9.88
N SER A 2 14.14 -23.24 9.43
CA SER A 2 15.01 -22.40 10.29
C SER A 2 14.32 -21.17 10.90
N ILE A 3 13.50 -20.44 10.12
CA ILE A 3 12.81 -19.21 10.57
C ILE A 3 11.73 -19.46 11.62
N ALA A 4 10.99 -20.56 11.54
CA ALA A 4 9.88 -20.88 12.46
C ALA A 4 10.33 -21.56 13.77
N PHE A 5 11.52 -22.17 13.80
CA PHE A 5 12.02 -22.96 14.94
C PHE A 5 13.26 -22.35 15.63
N SER A 6 13.90 -21.32 15.04
CA SER A 6 14.89 -20.51 15.76
C SER A 6 14.15 -19.55 16.71
N THR A 7 13.84 -20.02 17.90
CA THR A 7 13.22 -19.21 18.97
C THR A 7 14.04 -17.98 19.34
N GLY A 8 15.35 -17.96 19.02
CA GLY A 8 16.20 -16.78 19.12
C GLY A 8 16.04 -15.79 17.95
N GLY A 9 15.77 -16.25 16.73
CA GLY A 9 15.82 -15.43 15.51
C GLY A 9 14.69 -14.41 15.40
N ILE A 10 13.43 -14.81 15.64
CA ILE A 10 12.28 -13.89 15.54
C ILE A 10 12.30 -12.85 16.67
N ILE A 11 12.59 -13.26 17.90
CA ILE A 11 12.69 -12.33 19.03
C ILE A 11 13.82 -11.34 18.78
N ASN A 12 14.97 -11.82 18.31
CA ASN A 12 16.09 -10.94 17.92
C ASN A 12 15.71 -10.00 16.77
N ALA A 13 14.95 -10.47 15.77
CA ALA A 13 14.45 -9.62 14.68
C ALA A 13 13.58 -8.47 15.21
N PHE A 14 12.67 -8.73 16.16
CA PHE A 14 11.91 -7.67 16.82
C PHE A 14 12.82 -6.70 17.58
N VAL A 15 13.77 -7.22 18.36
CA VAL A 15 14.74 -6.39 19.09
C VAL A 15 15.52 -5.49 18.11
N MET A 16 16.00 -6.04 17.00
CA MET A 16 16.69 -5.30 15.95
C MET A 16 15.81 -4.20 15.35
N ILE A 17 14.54 -4.48 15.02
CA ILE A 17 13.62 -3.46 14.48
C ILE A 17 13.56 -2.25 15.41
N PHE A 18 13.33 -2.44 16.71
CA PHE A 18 13.25 -1.33 17.66
C PHE A 18 14.61 -0.66 17.90
N GLN A 19 15.70 -1.44 18.00
CA GLN A 19 17.04 -0.90 18.18
C GLN A 19 17.46 -0.03 16.99
N TYR A 20 17.27 -0.49 15.75
CA TYR A 20 17.68 0.28 14.57
C TYR A 20 16.70 1.42 14.23
N ALA A 21 15.40 1.28 14.54
CA ALA A 21 14.45 2.37 14.36
C ALA A 21 14.66 3.53 15.34
N PHE A 22 15.06 3.24 16.59
CA PHE A 22 15.20 4.24 17.66
C PHE A 22 16.63 4.50 18.12
N SER A 23 17.63 3.83 17.54
CA SER A 23 19.03 4.23 17.74
C SER A 23 19.30 5.55 17.04
N VAL A 24 20.29 6.26 17.53
CA VAL A 24 20.91 7.38 16.83
C VAL A 24 22.23 6.84 16.29
N PRO A 25 22.28 6.22 15.08
CA PRO A 25 23.55 5.84 14.52
C PRO A 25 24.37 7.11 14.29
N SER A 26 25.46 7.26 15.04
CA SER A 26 26.40 8.37 14.92
C SER A 26 27.10 8.45 13.55
N ALA A 27 26.88 7.46 12.66
CA ALA A 27 27.49 7.35 11.35
C ALA A 27 26.69 7.99 10.20
N ILE A 28 25.38 8.21 10.38
CA ILE A 28 24.52 8.88 9.39
C ILE A 28 23.92 10.08 10.12
N GLY A 29 24.36 11.29 9.79
CA GLY A 29 24.03 12.54 10.49
C GLY A 29 22.55 12.95 10.52
N GLY A 30 21.60 12.02 10.33
CA GLY A 30 20.15 12.21 10.30
C GLY A 30 19.35 11.45 11.37
N GLY A 31 19.99 10.83 12.37
CA GLY A 31 19.34 10.26 13.57
C GLY A 31 18.12 9.35 13.34
N ILE A 32 17.28 9.23 14.38
CA ILE A 32 15.99 8.50 14.39
C ILE A 32 15.07 8.98 13.25
N GLY A 33 15.11 10.28 12.93
CA GLY A 33 14.26 10.89 11.90
C GLY A 33 14.47 10.33 10.50
N ALA A 34 15.72 10.04 10.10
CA ALA A 34 16.01 9.47 8.80
C ALA A 34 15.44 8.05 8.65
N MET A 35 15.56 7.21 9.68
CA MET A 35 15.01 5.84 9.65
C MET A 35 13.49 5.84 9.63
N ILE A 36 12.85 6.71 10.42
CA ILE A 36 11.39 6.90 10.38
C ILE A 36 10.96 7.37 8.99
N MET A 37 11.64 8.34 8.39
CA MET A 37 11.31 8.85 7.06
C MET A 37 11.42 7.77 5.97
N ILE A 38 12.48 6.96 5.99
CA ILE A 38 12.64 5.84 5.05
C ILE A 38 11.54 4.80 5.26
N GLY A 39 11.22 4.46 6.51
CA GLY A 39 10.16 3.52 6.86
C GLY A 39 8.78 4.01 6.44
N MET A 40 8.44 5.28 6.73
CA MET A 40 7.19 5.91 6.31
C MET A 40 7.07 5.94 4.78
N LYS A 41 8.14 6.32 4.09
CA LYS A 41 8.19 6.35 2.62
C LYS A 41 7.88 4.98 2.04
N ARG A 42 8.60 3.94 2.46
CA ARG A 42 8.38 2.56 1.96
C ARG A 42 7.04 1.98 2.42
N GLY A 43 6.55 2.36 3.60
CA GLY A 43 5.24 1.94 4.12
C GLY A 43 4.08 2.48 3.29
N VAL A 44 4.12 3.77 2.96
CA VAL A 44 3.12 4.42 2.09
C VAL A 44 3.14 3.82 0.67
N LEU A 45 4.32 3.45 0.15
CA LEU A 45 4.42 2.71 -1.12
C LEU A 45 3.77 1.32 -1.06
N SER A 46 3.76 0.67 0.10
CA SER A 46 3.27 -0.70 0.24
C SER A 46 1.75 -0.79 0.37
N ASN A 47 1.10 0.17 1.04
CA ASN A 47 -0.32 0.10 1.39
C ASN A 47 -1.15 1.28 0.88
N GLU A 48 -0.51 2.25 0.22
CA GLU A 48 -1.11 3.46 -0.36
C GLU A 48 -1.97 4.28 0.62
N ALA A 49 -1.74 4.12 1.92
CA ALA A 49 -2.52 4.80 2.94
C ALA A 49 -2.31 6.33 2.82
N GLY A 50 -3.42 7.04 2.64
CA GLY A 50 -3.43 8.50 2.57
C GLY A 50 -3.15 9.09 1.18
N ILE A 51 -2.86 8.29 0.15
CA ILE A 51 -2.60 8.77 -1.22
C ILE A 51 -3.91 9.05 -1.99
N GLY A 52 -5.00 8.37 -1.63
CA GLY A 52 -6.34 8.57 -2.21
C GLY A 52 -6.64 7.76 -3.47
N THR A 53 -5.68 6.97 -3.94
CA THR A 53 -5.78 6.04 -5.07
C THR A 53 -6.78 4.92 -4.81
N ILE A 54 -6.71 4.28 -3.64
CA ILE A 54 -7.66 3.22 -3.24
C ILE A 54 -9.10 3.74 -3.20
N THR A 55 -9.28 5.00 -2.77
CA THR A 55 -10.60 5.64 -2.72
C THR A 55 -11.25 5.70 -4.11
N ASN A 56 -10.45 5.87 -5.16
CA ASN A 56 -10.90 5.91 -6.56
C ASN A 56 -11.61 4.61 -6.98
N VAL A 57 -11.03 3.46 -6.64
CA VAL A 57 -11.65 2.15 -6.94
C VAL A 57 -12.83 1.92 -6.01
N SER A 58 -12.69 2.28 -4.74
CA SER A 58 -13.71 2.01 -3.73
C SER A 58 -15.00 2.80 -3.93
N SER A 59 -14.95 3.96 -4.60
CA SER A 59 -16.12 4.77 -4.89
C SER A 59 -17.02 4.16 -5.96
N MET A 60 -16.52 3.19 -6.73
CA MET A 60 -17.31 2.41 -7.69
C MET A 60 -18.04 1.23 -7.03
N ALA A 61 -17.74 0.91 -5.77
CA ALA A 61 -18.32 -0.24 -5.11
C ALA A 61 -19.82 0.01 -4.84
N ASP A 62 -20.65 -0.94 -5.28
CA ASP A 62 -22.06 -0.97 -4.92
C ASP A 62 -22.20 -1.46 -3.48
N VAL A 63 -22.37 -0.51 -2.56
CA VAL A 63 -22.49 -0.76 -1.13
C VAL A 63 -23.70 -0.01 -0.59
N GLU A 64 -24.31 -0.49 0.48
CA GLU A 64 -25.47 0.20 1.07
C GLU A 64 -25.07 1.40 1.95
N HIS A 65 -23.80 1.44 2.40
CA HIS A 65 -23.31 2.49 3.26
C HIS A 65 -21.80 2.70 3.08
N PRO A 66 -21.31 3.95 2.85
CA PRO A 66 -19.90 4.22 2.55
C PRO A 66 -18.94 3.81 3.67
N ALA A 67 -19.35 3.95 4.94
CA ALA A 67 -18.58 3.46 6.09
C ALA A 67 -18.24 1.96 6.01
N LYS A 68 -19.10 1.11 5.44
CA LYS A 68 -18.81 -0.32 5.24
C LYS A 68 -17.63 -0.51 4.29
N GLN A 69 -17.61 0.24 3.19
CA GLN A 69 -16.53 0.19 2.21
C GLN A 69 -15.23 0.79 2.75
N GLY A 70 -15.30 1.83 3.57
CA GLY A 70 -14.13 2.38 4.28
C GLY A 70 -13.53 1.38 5.27
N LEU A 71 -14.36 0.63 6.01
CA LEU A 71 -13.88 -0.42 6.91
C LEU A 71 -13.20 -1.57 6.14
N SER A 72 -13.78 -1.99 5.02
CA SER A 72 -13.17 -3.00 4.14
C SER A 72 -11.79 -2.58 3.64
N GLN A 73 -11.64 -1.32 3.20
CA GLN A 73 -10.34 -0.77 2.79
C GLN A 73 -9.33 -0.70 3.92
N SER A 74 -9.75 -0.30 5.12
CA SER A 74 -8.86 -0.26 6.29
C SER A 74 -8.32 -1.63 6.67
N LEU A 75 -9.12 -2.70 6.45
CA LEU A 75 -8.68 -4.07 6.62
C LEU A 75 -7.63 -4.45 5.57
N GLY A 76 -7.76 -4.00 4.32
CA GLY A 76 -6.75 -4.18 3.28
C GLY A 76 -5.39 -3.62 3.71
N VAL A 77 -5.36 -2.35 4.13
CA VAL A 77 -4.15 -1.68 4.64
C VAL A 77 -3.52 -2.44 5.83
N PHE A 78 -4.35 -2.96 6.73
CA PHE A 78 -3.90 -3.76 7.87
C PHE A 78 -3.25 -5.08 7.43
N ILE A 79 -3.88 -5.80 6.49
CA ILE A 79 -3.35 -7.06 5.94
C ILE A 79 -2.02 -6.79 5.23
N ASP A 80 -1.94 -5.77 4.37
CA ASP A 80 -0.70 -5.41 3.66
C ASP A 80 0.43 -5.12 4.64
N THR A 81 0.13 -4.40 5.72
CA THR A 81 1.11 -4.08 6.76
C THR A 81 1.59 -5.35 7.50
N ILE A 82 0.71 -6.31 7.76
CA ILE A 82 1.10 -7.61 8.33
C ILE A 82 2.01 -8.37 7.37
N VAL A 83 1.66 -8.46 6.09
CA VAL A 83 2.46 -9.15 5.08
C VAL A 83 3.86 -8.54 4.99
N SER A 84 3.95 -7.20 4.93
CA SER A 84 5.22 -6.49 4.93
C SER A 84 6.04 -6.71 6.22
N THR A 85 5.37 -6.80 7.37
CA THR A 85 6.02 -7.16 8.64
C THR A 85 6.56 -8.59 8.61
N LEU A 86 5.79 -9.55 8.09
CA LEU A 86 6.24 -10.94 7.96
C LEU A 86 7.44 -11.05 7.02
N THR A 87 7.46 -10.33 5.90
CA THR A 87 8.62 -10.26 5.00
C THR A 87 9.85 -9.72 5.71
N ALA A 88 9.71 -8.64 6.48
CA ALA A 88 10.82 -8.10 7.29
C ALA A 88 11.32 -9.10 8.33
N LEU A 89 10.42 -9.83 9.00
CA LEU A 89 10.79 -10.86 9.97
C LEU A 89 11.51 -12.04 9.31
N VAL A 90 11.09 -12.47 8.12
CA VAL A 90 11.78 -13.51 7.34
C VAL A 90 13.23 -13.09 7.05
N ILE A 91 13.44 -11.84 6.63
CA ILE A 91 14.78 -11.31 6.33
C ILE A 91 15.61 -11.20 7.61
N LEU A 92 15.09 -10.55 8.64
CA LEU A 92 15.83 -10.24 9.87
C LEU A 92 16.04 -11.45 10.78
N SER A 93 15.29 -12.53 10.62
CA SER A 93 15.52 -13.78 11.37
C SER A 93 16.52 -14.71 10.69
N TYR A 94 16.97 -14.38 9.47
CA TYR A 94 17.92 -15.19 8.71
C TYR A 94 19.32 -15.20 9.34
N ALA A 95 19.86 -14.02 9.64
CA ALA A 95 21.18 -13.83 10.21
C ALA A 95 21.23 -12.50 10.99
N ASP A 96 22.37 -12.21 11.62
CA ASP A 96 22.66 -10.89 12.15
C ASP A 96 22.77 -9.82 11.04
N ILE A 97 22.57 -8.55 11.40
CA ILE A 97 22.49 -7.47 10.41
C ILE A 97 23.78 -7.31 9.61
N GLU A 98 24.95 -7.58 10.21
CA GLU A 98 26.25 -7.45 9.54
C GLU A 98 26.38 -8.47 8.41
N THR A 99 25.97 -9.72 8.66
CA THR A 99 25.92 -10.77 7.64
C THR A 99 24.93 -10.42 6.53
N ILE A 100 23.74 -9.92 6.87
CA ILE A 100 22.72 -9.53 5.87
C ILE A 100 23.25 -8.40 4.98
N ILE A 101 23.89 -7.38 5.57
CA ILE A 101 24.49 -6.27 4.81
C ILE A 101 25.65 -6.76 3.94
N ALA A 102 26.47 -7.69 4.44
CA ALA A 102 27.61 -8.24 3.71
C ALA A 102 27.23 -9.07 2.48
N LEU A 103 25.97 -9.49 2.35
CA LEU A 103 25.47 -10.16 1.13
C LEU A 103 25.46 -9.22 -0.08
N ASP A 104 25.38 -7.90 0.12
CA ASP A 104 25.32 -6.89 -0.95
C ASP A 104 24.18 -7.16 -1.96
N LEU A 105 23.06 -7.68 -1.45
CA LEU A 105 21.83 -7.93 -2.20
C LEU A 105 20.72 -7.01 -1.76
N GLU A 106 19.93 -6.53 -2.72
CA GLU A 106 18.82 -5.64 -2.45
C GLU A 106 17.46 -6.27 -2.76
N SER A 107 16.42 -5.76 -2.08
CA SER A 107 15.01 -5.98 -2.42
C SER A 107 14.65 -7.46 -2.66
N ILE A 108 14.27 -7.80 -3.89
CA ILE A 108 13.78 -9.13 -4.28
C ILE A 108 14.93 -10.15 -4.33
N ASP A 109 16.14 -9.73 -4.68
CA ASP A 109 17.28 -10.65 -4.79
C ASP A 109 17.72 -11.14 -3.41
N LEU A 110 17.69 -10.26 -2.41
CA LEU A 110 17.92 -10.64 -1.02
C LEU A 110 16.87 -11.65 -0.53
N LEU A 111 15.58 -11.40 -0.79
CA LEU A 111 14.51 -12.31 -0.40
C LEU A 111 14.64 -13.68 -1.09
N GLN A 112 14.94 -13.69 -2.39
CA GLN A 112 15.15 -14.92 -3.14
C GLN A 112 16.35 -15.71 -2.62
N TYR A 113 17.46 -15.05 -2.31
CA TYR A 113 18.64 -15.69 -1.74
C TYR A 113 18.31 -16.37 -0.41
N ILE A 114 17.71 -15.63 0.53
CA ILE A 114 17.33 -16.12 1.86
C ILE A 114 16.36 -17.29 1.75
N LEU A 115 15.34 -17.20 0.89
CA LEU A 115 14.37 -18.27 0.72
C LEU A 115 14.97 -19.51 0.04
N THR A 116 15.89 -19.33 -0.89
CA THR A 116 16.62 -20.44 -1.53
C THR A 116 17.48 -21.18 -0.53
N ASP A 117 18.20 -20.45 0.33
CA ASP A 117 19.06 -21.03 1.36
C ASP A 117 18.22 -21.75 2.44
N THR A 118 17.05 -21.21 2.78
CA THR A 118 16.22 -21.75 3.89
C THR A 118 15.20 -22.81 3.50
N ILE A 119 14.69 -22.78 2.27
CA ILE A 119 13.60 -23.66 1.76
C ILE A 119 14.08 -24.52 0.58
N GLY A 120 15.23 -24.21 -0.02
CA GLY A 120 15.85 -24.96 -1.11
C GLY A 120 15.51 -24.41 -2.50
N GLY A 121 16.02 -25.09 -3.53
CA GLY A 121 16.01 -24.61 -4.93
C GLY A 121 14.62 -24.45 -5.58
N ALA A 122 13.53 -24.86 -4.92
CA ALA A 122 12.18 -24.58 -5.38
C ALA A 122 11.72 -23.14 -5.08
N ALA A 123 12.36 -22.45 -4.13
CA ALA A 123 11.93 -21.15 -3.64
C ALA A 123 11.95 -20.03 -4.70
N PRO A 124 12.98 -19.88 -5.56
CA PRO A 124 12.98 -18.86 -6.61
C PRO A 124 11.79 -18.95 -7.55
N TYR A 125 11.40 -20.17 -7.93
CA TYR A 125 10.25 -20.39 -8.83
C TYR A 125 8.93 -19.98 -8.18
N LEU A 126 8.76 -20.26 -6.88
CA LEU A 126 7.57 -19.84 -6.13
C LEU A 126 7.54 -18.31 -5.94
N VAL A 127 8.67 -17.70 -5.62
CA VAL A 127 8.78 -16.24 -5.49
C VAL A 127 8.47 -15.56 -6.83
N ALA A 128 9.03 -16.05 -7.93
CA ALA A 128 8.76 -15.52 -9.26
C ALA A 128 7.27 -15.63 -9.63
N LEU A 129 6.61 -16.75 -9.31
CA LEU A 129 5.18 -16.92 -9.53
C LEU A 129 4.35 -15.91 -8.71
N PHE A 130 4.65 -15.75 -7.42
CA PHE A 130 3.93 -14.79 -6.58
C PHE A 130 4.18 -13.34 -7.02
N LEU A 131 5.42 -13.00 -7.40
CA LEU A 131 5.75 -11.68 -7.94
C LEU A 131 4.99 -11.41 -9.24
N PHE A 132 4.88 -12.41 -10.13
CA PHE A 132 4.09 -12.26 -11.35
C PHE A 132 2.62 -11.98 -11.04
N VAL A 133 1.99 -12.77 -10.15
CA VAL A 133 0.59 -12.57 -9.76
C VAL A 133 0.41 -11.19 -9.12
N PHE A 134 1.29 -10.82 -8.17
CA PHE A 134 1.24 -9.54 -7.47
C PHE A 134 1.39 -8.36 -8.44
N ALA A 135 2.44 -8.34 -9.27
CA ALA A 135 2.67 -7.29 -10.25
C ALA A 135 1.53 -7.18 -11.26
N PHE A 136 0.98 -8.31 -11.71
CA PHE A 136 -0.17 -8.31 -12.61
C PHE A 136 -1.41 -7.72 -11.94
N THR A 137 -1.69 -8.07 -10.68
CA THR A 137 -2.84 -7.49 -9.94
C THR A 137 -2.68 -6.00 -9.70
N CYS A 138 -1.48 -5.52 -9.37
CA CYS A 138 -1.19 -4.08 -9.23
C CYS A 138 -1.41 -3.35 -10.55
N LEU A 139 -0.88 -3.88 -11.66
CA LEU A 139 -1.06 -3.29 -12.98
C LEU A 139 -2.53 -3.16 -13.38
N MET A 140 -3.36 -4.17 -13.06
CA MET A 140 -4.79 -4.12 -13.29
C MET A 140 -5.48 -3.06 -12.42
N GLY A 141 -5.06 -2.90 -11.16
CA GLY A 141 -5.54 -1.85 -10.27
C GLY A 141 -5.25 -0.45 -10.82
N ASP A 142 -3.99 -0.20 -11.20
CA ASP A 142 -3.56 1.08 -11.79
C ASP A 142 -4.29 1.39 -13.10
N TYR A 143 -4.54 0.38 -13.93
CA TYR A 143 -5.35 0.52 -15.14
C TYR A 143 -6.77 1.00 -14.82
N VAL A 144 -7.45 0.40 -13.83
CA VAL A 144 -8.81 0.80 -13.44
C VAL A 144 -8.85 2.23 -12.91
N ILE A 145 -7.87 2.62 -12.07
CA ILE A 145 -7.73 3.98 -11.56
C ILE A 145 -7.51 4.96 -12.72
N GLY A 146 -6.62 4.62 -13.65
CA GLY A 146 -6.31 5.41 -14.84
C GLY A 146 -7.53 5.59 -15.75
N GLU A 147 -8.28 4.51 -16.00
CA GLU A 147 -9.53 4.56 -16.77
C GLU A 147 -10.57 5.46 -16.11
N ASN A 148 -10.73 5.38 -14.79
CA ASN A 148 -11.68 6.23 -14.07
C ASN A 148 -11.32 7.71 -14.19
N ASN A 149 -10.04 8.04 -13.95
CA ASN A 149 -9.52 9.40 -14.07
C ASN A 149 -9.69 9.94 -15.49
N LEU A 150 -9.43 9.09 -16.50
CA LEU A 150 -9.63 9.47 -17.88
C LEU A 150 -11.10 9.72 -18.19
N SER A 151 -12.01 8.90 -17.66
CA SER A 151 -13.46 9.05 -17.86
C SER A 151 -14.01 10.36 -17.29
N PHE A 152 -13.38 10.87 -16.22
CA PHE A 152 -13.66 12.18 -15.64
C PHE A 152 -13.22 13.33 -16.56
N ILE A 153 -12.12 13.16 -17.30
CA ILE A 153 -11.57 14.17 -18.23
C ILE A 153 -12.27 14.11 -19.60
N THR A 154 -12.49 12.92 -20.13
CA THR A 154 -13.03 12.70 -21.47
C THR A 154 -13.71 11.34 -21.64
N LYS A 155 -14.80 11.32 -22.40
CA LYS A 155 -15.51 10.08 -22.78
C LYS A 155 -15.01 9.50 -24.12
N ASN A 156 -13.93 10.05 -24.68
CA ASN A 156 -13.41 9.64 -25.97
C ASN A 156 -12.73 8.26 -25.90
N ARG A 157 -13.27 7.29 -26.64
CA ARG A 157 -12.72 5.92 -26.72
C ARG A 157 -11.29 5.87 -27.26
N THR A 158 -10.92 6.76 -28.17
CA THR A 158 -9.55 6.84 -28.69
C THR A 158 -8.56 7.22 -27.60
N ALA A 159 -8.93 8.16 -26.72
CA ALA A 159 -8.08 8.54 -25.59
C ALA A 159 -7.83 7.35 -24.65
N LYS A 160 -8.85 6.51 -24.41
CA LYS A 160 -8.71 5.27 -23.63
C LYS A 160 -7.71 4.31 -24.26
N TYR A 161 -7.82 4.06 -25.57
CA TYR A 161 -6.88 3.16 -26.26
C TYR A 161 -5.46 3.71 -26.31
N VAL A 162 -5.29 5.04 -26.46
CA VAL A 162 -3.97 5.68 -26.38
C VAL A 162 -3.38 5.53 -24.99
N MET A 163 -4.15 5.71 -23.93
CA MET A 163 -3.71 5.49 -22.54
C MET A 163 -3.27 4.04 -22.33
N ILE A 164 -4.06 3.05 -22.79
CA ILE A 164 -3.72 1.62 -22.68
C ILE A 164 -2.42 1.31 -23.43
N ALA A 165 -2.30 1.78 -24.68
CA ALA A 165 -1.09 1.58 -25.47
C ALA A 165 0.13 2.22 -24.81
N GLY A 166 -0.02 3.43 -24.25
CA GLY A 166 1.02 4.12 -23.49
C GLY A 166 1.43 3.36 -22.24
N LEU A 167 0.47 2.88 -21.45
CA LEU A 167 0.73 2.06 -20.25
C LEU A 167 1.52 0.80 -20.60
N LEU A 168 1.09 0.05 -21.62
CA LEU A 168 1.78 -1.16 -22.07
C LEU A 168 3.20 -0.85 -22.58
N ALA A 169 3.38 0.25 -23.30
CA ALA A 169 4.69 0.69 -23.76
C ALA A 169 5.61 1.05 -22.58
N VAL A 170 5.11 1.77 -21.58
CA VAL A 170 5.87 2.12 -20.37
C VAL A 170 6.25 0.85 -19.61
N VAL A 171 5.31 -0.05 -19.33
CA VAL A 171 5.59 -1.32 -18.63
C VAL A 171 6.65 -2.14 -19.38
N PHE A 172 6.54 -2.23 -20.70
CA PHE A 172 7.52 -2.93 -21.53
C PHE A 172 8.90 -2.27 -21.44
N LEU A 173 8.99 -0.95 -21.58
CA LEU A 173 10.25 -0.21 -21.49
C LEU A 173 10.87 -0.28 -20.10
N SER A 174 10.06 -0.24 -19.04
CA SER A 174 10.50 -0.37 -17.65
C SER A 174 11.15 -1.72 -17.36
N SER A 175 10.84 -2.77 -18.13
CA SER A 175 11.52 -4.07 -17.99
C SER A 175 13.00 -4.02 -18.41
N PHE A 176 13.42 -3.02 -19.20
CA PHE A 176 14.81 -2.83 -19.63
C PHE A 176 15.56 -1.77 -18.82
N TYR A 177 14.85 -0.83 -18.20
CA TYR A 177 15.43 0.35 -17.56
C TYR A 177 14.75 0.64 -16.21
N ALA A 178 15.08 -0.15 -15.19
CA ALA A 178 14.82 0.24 -13.80
C ALA A 178 16.00 1.08 -13.30
N SER A 179 15.73 2.32 -12.86
CA SER A 179 16.76 3.20 -12.30
C SER A 179 16.24 3.95 -11.09
N ASP A 180 17.14 4.37 -10.21
CA ASP A 180 16.81 5.20 -9.04
C ASP A 180 16.07 6.48 -9.43
N ALA A 181 16.33 7.01 -10.63
CA ALA A 181 15.63 8.16 -11.17
C ALA A 181 14.12 7.89 -11.36
N MET A 182 13.73 6.68 -11.78
CA MET A 182 12.31 6.31 -11.89
C MET A 182 11.64 6.26 -10.52
N PHE A 183 12.29 5.66 -9.52
CA PHE A 183 11.78 5.64 -8.15
C PHE A 183 11.61 7.06 -7.59
N ALA A 184 12.57 7.96 -7.82
CA ALA A 184 12.48 9.34 -7.39
C ALA A 184 11.29 10.09 -8.03
N ILE A 185 11.01 9.84 -9.32
CA ILE A 185 9.84 10.41 -10.01
C ILE A 185 8.55 9.90 -9.37
N VAL A 186 8.44 8.58 -9.14
CA VAL A 186 7.28 7.96 -8.49
C VAL A 186 7.05 8.58 -7.11
N ASP A 187 8.10 8.73 -6.31
CA ASP A 187 8.01 9.32 -4.97
C ASP A 187 7.45 10.75 -4.98
N ILE A 188 7.85 11.56 -5.97
CA ILE A 188 7.35 12.94 -6.12
C ILE A 188 5.86 12.94 -6.41
N PHE A 189 5.40 12.11 -7.36
CA PHE A 189 3.98 12.04 -7.72
C PHE A 189 3.13 11.54 -6.56
N LEU A 190 3.57 10.50 -5.86
CA LEU A 190 2.86 9.97 -4.70
C LEU A 190 2.82 10.97 -3.55
N GLY A 191 3.90 11.73 -3.34
CA GLY A 191 3.94 12.84 -2.38
C GLY A 191 2.91 13.93 -2.72
N ILE A 192 2.81 14.34 -3.98
CA ILE A 192 1.82 15.33 -4.43
C ILE A 192 0.39 14.81 -4.23
N CYS A 193 0.11 13.58 -4.66
CA CYS A 193 -1.20 12.94 -4.46
C CYS A 193 -1.57 12.87 -2.97
N GLY A 194 -0.63 12.42 -2.12
CA GLY A 194 -0.82 12.34 -0.68
C GLY A 194 -1.12 13.69 -0.04
N VAL A 195 -0.38 14.75 -0.40
CA VAL A 195 -0.64 16.10 0.13
C VAL A 195 -2.03 16.60 -0.27
N ILE A 196 -2.40 16.48 -1.55
CA ILE A 196 -3.72 16.92 -2.04
C ILE A 196 -4.83 16.13 -1.34
N ASN A 197 -4.71 14.81 -1.29
CA ASN A 197 -5.70 13.94 -0.68
C ASN A 197 -5.86 14.22 0.82
N CYS A 198 -4.76 14.39 1.56
CA CYS A 198 -4.81 14.77 2.98
C CYS A 198 -5.58 16.08 3.20
N LEU A 199 -5.33 17.12 2.39
CA LEU A 199 -6.06 18.38 2.50
C LEU A 199 -7.58 18.21 2.26
N VAL A 200 -7.95 17.41 1.26
CA VAL A 200 -9.35 17.09 0.97
C VAL A 200 -9.97 16.30 2.13
N MET A 201 -9.27 15.29 2.67
CA MET A 201 -9.72 14.52 3.82
C MET A 201 -9.97 15.41 5.04
N PHE A 202 -9.06 16.34 5.36
CA PHE A 202 -9.28 17.28 6.47
C PHE A 202 -10.54 18.13 6.27
N LYS A 203 -10.80 18.59 5.04
CA LYS A 203 -12.01 19.36 4.72
C LYS A 203 -13.29 18.53 4.81
N LEU A 204 -13.23 17.25 4.45
CA LEU A 204 -14.39 16.33 4.45
C LEU A 204 -14.54 15.53 5.76
N ALA A 205 -13.60 15.64 6.70
CA ALA A 205 -13.55 14.83 7.91
C ALA A 205 -14.85 14.89 8.71
N GLY A 206 -15.45 16.08 8.85
CA GLY A 206 -16.74 16.24 9.54
C GLY A 206 -17.84 15.36 8.96
N ARG A 207 -17.99 15.38 7.63
CA ARG A 207 -18.99 14.56 6.91
C ARG A 207 -18.70 13.06 7.03
N ALA A 208 -17.41 12.68 6.99
CA ALA A 208 -17.01 11.29 7.18
C ALA A 208 -17.37 10.79 8.60
N PHE A 209 -17.14 11.61 9.63
CA PHE A 209 -17.53 11.27 11.01
C PHE A 209 -19.04 11.21 11.21
N GLU A 210 -19.81 12.10 10.57
CA GLU A 210 -21.28 12.05 10.58
C GLU A 210 -21.80 10.75 9.97
N ALA A 211 -21.33 10.40 8.77
CA ALA A 211 -21.68 9.14 8.12
C ALA A 211 -21.27 7.92 8.96
N TYR A 212 -20.10 7.94 9.59
CA TYR A 212 -19.67 6.86 10.47
C TYR A 212 -20.52 6.75 11.74
N LYS A 213 -20.93 7.89 12.31
CA LYS A 213 -21.82 7.92 13.48
C LYS A 213 -23.19 7.35 13.14
N ASP A 214 -23.74 7.68 11.97
CA ASP A 214 -24.97 7.08 11.46
C ASP A 214 -24.85 5.56 11.32
N TYR A 215 -23.80 5.09 10.63
CA TYR A 215 -23.50 3.65 10.49
C TYR A 215 -23.49 2.92 11.84
N ARG A 216 -22.78 3.50 12.82
CA ARG A 216 -22.69 2.92 14.17
C ARG A 216 -24.03 2.92 14.90
N ALA A 217 -24.83 3.98 14.77
CA ALA A 217 -26.16 4.05 15.38
C ALA A 217 -27.09 2.97 14.80
N GLN A 218 -27.07 2.77 13.48
CA GLN A 218 -27.83 1.73 12.81
C GLN A 218 -27.41 0.32 13.27
N ARG A 219 -26.09 0.05 13.36
CA ARG A 219 -25.57 -1.23 13.89
C ARG A 219 -25.96 -1.45 15.36
N ALA A 220 -25.90 -0.40 16.19
CA ALA A 220 -26.29 -0.48 17.60
C ALA A 220 -27.79 -0.73 17.77
N ALA A 221 -28.62 -0.25 16.84
CA ALA A 221 -30.05 -0.53 16.78
C ALA A 221 -30.38 -1.94 16.23
N GLY A 222 -29.38 -2.79 15.98
CA GLY A 222 -29.56 -4.16 15.50
C GLY A 222 -29.83 -4.30 14.01
N LYS A 223 -29.67 -3.23 13.21
CA LYS A 223 -29.75 -3.36 11.74
C LYS A 223 -28.54 -4.12 11.23
N GLU A 224 -28.76 -5.25 10.59
CA GLU A 224 -27.69 -6.05 10.00
C GLU A 224 -27.00 -5.31 8.86
N THR A 225 -27.79 -4.67 8.00
CA THR A 225 -27.30 -3.87 6.88
C THR A 225 -27.71 -2.40 7.06
N PRO A 226 -26.80 -1.57 7.60
CA PRO A 226 -26.99 -0.12 7.62
C PRO A 226 -27.10 0.43 6.20
N VAL A 227 -28.04 1.34 5.99
CA VAL A 227 -28.27 2.01 4.70
C VAL A 227 -28.01 3.50 4.88
N PHE A 228 -27.13 4.05 4.05
CA PHE A 228 -26.79 5.46 4.10
C PHE A 228 -27.91 6.32 3.54
N SER A 229 -28.20 7.44 4.20
CA SER A 229 -29.08 8.48 3.69
C SER A 229 -28.36 9.81 3.73
N LYS A 230 -28.47 10.61 2.66
CA LYS A 230 -27.92 11.99 2.60
C LYS A 230 -28.38 12.87 3.77
N SER A 231 -29.56 12.58 4.34
CA SER A 231 -30.13 13.30 5.48
C SER A 231 -29.33 13.18 6.78
N CYS A 232 -28.43 12.21 6.90
CA CYS A 232 -27.56 12.08 8.06
C CYS A 232 -26.41 13.10 8.08
N LEU A 233 -26.16 13.79 6.95
CA LEU A 233 -25.11 14.79 6.82
C LEU A 233 -25.64 16.19 7.14
N SER A 234 -24.85 16.97 7.86
CA SER A 234 -25.12 18.40 8.08
C SER A 234 -25.02 19.23 6.81
N ASP A 235 -24.19 18.79 5.86
CA ASP A 235 -24.03 19.37 4.53
C ASP A 235 -23.88 18.27 3.47
N SER A 236 -24.93 18.07 2.67
CA SER A 236 -24.99 17.10 1.58
C SER A 236 -24.48 17.65 0.24
N THR A 237 -23.88 18.85 0.21
CA THR A 237 -23.39 19.47 -1.03
C THR A 237 -22.35 18.58 -1.70
N GLY A 238 -22.61 18.23 -2.97
CA GLY A 238 -21.71 17.40 -3.79
C GLY A 238 -21.91 15.88 -3.61
N VAL A 239 -22.88 15.45 -2.80
CA VAL A 239 -23.28 14.04 -2.76
C VAL A 239 -24.29 13.79 -3.87
N ASN A 240 -23.86 13.13 -4.94
CA ASN A 240 -24.70 12.90 -6.11
C ASN A 240 -25.35 11.50 -6.08
N GLU A 241 -24.61 10.47 -5.67
CA GLU A 241 -24.93 9.05 -5.96
C GLU A 241 -25.59 8.24 -4.82
N TRP A 242 -26.48 8.85 -4.03
CA TRP A 242 -27.16 8.17 -2.91
C TRP A 242 -28.58 8.74 -2.73
N GLU A 243 -29.57 8.22 -3.45
CA GLU A 243 -30.98 8.62 -3.30
C GLU A 243 -31.68 7.84 -2.18
#